data_AF-A0A847B2L8-F1
#
_entry.id   AF-A0A847B2L8-F1
#
_cell.length_a   1.000
_cell.length_b   1.000
_cell.length_c   1.000
_cell.angle_alpha   90.00
_cell.angle_beta   90.00
_cell.angle_gamma   90.00
#
_symmetry.space_group_name_H-M   'P 1'
#
loop_
_entity.id
_entity.type
_entity.pdbx_description
1 polymer ?
#
loop_
_entity_poly.entity_id
_entity_poly.type
_entity_poly.pdbx_seq_one_letter_code
_entity_poly.pdbx_strand_id
1 'polypeptide(L)'
;MLTYLVDTKYYDPESKIESALLEYAYVYEEEYPQPQRYDPDDLDYYSNPIEGSTATTVLENISNYNTNIHLRLTAYLIGEATPHILDEYAFSTPFCFFGSLYVQNVGMEYALFLVYVENPNDIAMELWVDVYFQSNLITSLPVTIDEESSHYEGAEVRVDHLMPNAPHSASLRARYIDPAT
;
A
#
# COMPACT_ATOMS: atom_id res chain seq x y z
N MET A 1 -0.04 -2.03 -7.09
CA MET A 1 -0.28 -0.73 -7.78
C MET A 1 -1.64 -0.18 -7.38
N LEU A 2 -1.71 1.13 -7.19
CA LEU A 2 -2.89 1.89 -6.77
C LEU A 2 -3.23 2.95 -7.82
N THR A 3 -4.51 3.33 -7.83
CA THR A 3 -5.02 4.47 -8.60
C THR A 3 -5.71 5.43 -7.64
N TYR A 4 -5.37 6.71 -7.75
CA TYR A 4 -6.00 7.78 -6.99
C TYR A 4 -6.77 8.72 -7.91
N LEU A 5 -7.95 9.14 -7.44
CA LEU A 5 -8.77 10.17 -8.08
C LEU A 5 -8.68 11.42 -7.21
N VAL A 6 -8.10 12.48 -7.76
CA VAL A 6 -7.91 13.75 -7.06
C VAL A 6 -8.88 14.78 -7.64
N ASP A 7 -9.98 15.01 -6.93
CA ASP A 7 -10.96 16.04 -7.28
C ASP A 7 -10.48 17.40 -6.77
N THR A 8 -10.22 18.32 -7.69
CA THR A 8 -9.69 19.65 -7.39
C THR A 8 -10.66 20.71 -7.89
N LYS A 9 -10.82 21.77 -7.10
CA LYS A 9 -11.57 22.97 -7.49
C LYS A 9 -10.94 24.19 -6.81
N TYR A 10 -11.04 25.34 -7.46
CA TYR A 10 -10.74 26.63 -6.85
C TYR A 10 -11.91 27.58 -7.05
N TYR A 11 -11.98 28.62 -6.24
CA TYR A 11 -13.03 29.63 -6.31
C TYR A 11 -12.40 31.00 -6.51
N ASP A 12 -12.68 31.63 -7.65
CA ASP A 12 -12.17 32.96 -8.01
C ASP A 12 -13.32 33.95 -8.30
N PRO A 13 -13.95 34.52 -7.26
CA PRO A 13 -15.05 35.45 -7.43
C PRO A 13 -14.63 36.80 -8.03
N GLU A 14 -13.35 37.15 -7.93
CA GLU A 14 -12.82 38.44 -8.36
C GLU A 14 -12.20 38.40 -9.76
N SER A 15 -12.18 37.21 -10.40
CA SER A 15 -11.59 36.99 -11.73
C SER A 15 -10.14 37.47 -11.81
N LYS A 16 -9.37 37.16 -10.77
CA LYS A 16 -7.96 37.53 -10.63
C LYS A 16 -7.00 36.43 -11.07
N ILE A 17 -7.48 35.20 -11.19
CA ILE A 17 -6.68 34.05 -11.58
C ILE A 17 -6.66 33.96 -13.10
N GLU A 18 -5.46 34.02 -13.68
CA GLU A 18 -5.22 33.80 -15.12
C GLU A 18 -5.19 32.30 -15.45
N SER A 19 -4.53 31.51 -14.59
CA SER A 19 -4.52 30.05 -14.71
C SER A 19 -4.29 29.40 -13.34
N ALA A 20 -4.77 28.17 -13.18
CA ALA A 20 -4.52 27.35 -12.00
C ALA A 20 -4.05 25.96 -12.42
N LEU A 21 -3.15 25.38 -11.64
CA LEU A 21 -2.54 24.08 -11.89
C LEU A 21 -2.68 23.22 -10.63
N LEU A 22 -3.09 21.98 -10.78
CA LEU A 22 -2.79 20.94 -9.81
C LEU A 22 -1.42 20.38 -10.16
N GLU A 23 -0.49 20.52 -9.25
CA GLU A 23 0.85 19.98 -9.38
C GLU A 23 1.01 18.79 -8.42
N TYR A 24 1.67 17.73 -8.89
CA TYR A 24 1.90 16.55 -8.09
C TYR A 24 3.30 15.96 -8.31
N ALA A 25 3.86 15.40 -7.24
CA ALA A 25 5.15 14.73 -7.23
C ALA A 25 5.10 13.44 -6.41
N TYR A 26 6.01 12.51 -6.72
CA TYR A 26 6.14 11.23 -6.01
C TYR A 26 7.51 11.16 -5.35
N VAL A 27 7.54 10.81 -4.07
CA VAL A 27 8.77 10.60 -3.32
C VAL A 27 8.80 9.14 -2.87
N TYR A 28 9.83 8.41 -3.28
CA TYR A 28 10.04 7.01 -2.91
C TYR A 28 11.03 6.93 -1.75
N GLU A 29 10.68 6.31 -0.62
CA GLU A 29 11.60 6.30 0.54
C GLU A 29 12.82 5.39 0.33
N GLU A 30 12.82 4.49 -0.67
CA GLU A 30 14.03 3.73 -1.05
C GLU A 30 15.16 4.64 -1.57
N GLU A 31 14.83 5.79 -2.17
CA GLU A 31 15.84 6.77 -2.62
C GLU A 31 16.44 7.56 -1.45
N TYR A 32 15.76 7.57 -0.29
CA TYR A 32 16.12 8.37 0.88
C TYR A 32 16.16 7.49 2.14
N PRO A 33 17.33 6.95 2.53
CA PRO A 33 17.42 6.17 3.75
C PRO A 33 17.13 7.09 4.95
N GLN A 34 16.06 6.78 5.71
CA GLN A 34 15.51 7.48 6.87
C GLN A 34 14.37 8.45 6.52
N PRO A 35 13.45 8.77 7.46
CA PRO A 35 12.42 9.80 7.25
C PRO A 35 13.08 11.18 7.20
N GLN A 36 13.83 11.46 6.15
CA GLN A 36 14.24 12.80 5.80
C GLN A 36 13.01 13.51 5.30
N ARG A 37 12.66 14.60 5.99
CA ARG A 37 11.79 15.62 5.43
C ARG A 37 12.45 16.07 4.13
N TYR A 38 11.91 15.63 2.99
CA TYR A 38 12.22 16.24 1.72
C TYR A 38 11.76 17.71 1.75
N ASP A 39 12.44 18.57 1.00
CA ASP A 39 11.94 19.92 0.77
C ASP A 39 10.90 19.86 -0.35
N PRO A 40 9.62 20.19 -0.10
CA PRO A 40 8.60 20.21 -1.15
C PRO A 40 8.98 21.12 -2.33
N ASP A 41 9.81 22.13 -2.12
CA ASP A 41 10.22 23.05 -3.18
C ASP A 41 11.27 22.44 -4.14
N ASP A 42 11.95 21.38 -3.73
CA ASP A 42 12.98 20.68 -4.51
C ASP A 42 12.43 19.48 -5.31
N LEU A 43 11.12 19.23 -5.26
CA LEU A 43 10.49 18.10 -5.97
C LEU A 43 10.26 18.42 -7.46
N ASP A 44 10.40 17.38 -8.29
CA ASP A 44 10.04 17.44 -9.71
C ASP A 44 8.52 17.24 -9.88
N TYR A 45 7.78 18.34 -10.00
CA TYR A 45 6.33 18.31 -10.18
C TYR A 45 5.91 18.09 -11.63
N TYR A 46 4.87 17.29 -11.78
CA TYR A 46 4.00 17.29 -12.96
C TYR A 46 2.85 18.27 -12.73
N SER A 47 2.47 19.04 -13.75
CA SER A 47 1.44 20.06 -13.63
C SER A 47 0.26 19.78 -14.58
N ASN A 48 -0.95 19.75 -14.03
CA ASN A 48 -2.19 19.62 -14.79
C ASN A 48 -3.03 20.89 -14.65
N PRO A 49 -3.48 21.50 -15.76
CA PRO A 49 -4.33 22.67 -15.70
C PRO A 49 -5.70 22.33 -15.08
N ILE A 50 -6.19 23.24 -14.24
CA ILE A 50 -7.51 23.16 -13.62
C ILE A 50 -8.36 24.31 -14.15
N GLU A 51 -9.49 23.96 -14.76
CA GLU A 51 -10.53 24.91 -15.11
C GLU A 51 -11.41 25.12 -13.87
N GLY A 52 -11.83 26.35 -13.55
CA GLY A 52 -12.48 26.74 -12.27
C GLY A 52 -13.79 26.02 -11.86
N SER A 53 -14.16 24.94 -12.55
CA SER A 53 -15.11 23.93 -12.08
C SER A 53 -14.37 22.80 -11.34
N THR A 54 -15.07 21.72 -10.95
CA THR A 54 -14.38 20.56 -10.36
C THR A 54 -13.73 19.75 -11.47
N ALA A 55 -12.41 19.54 -11.35
CA ALA A 55 -11.64 18.70 -12.25
C ALA A 55 -11.10 17.48 -11.50
N THR A 56 -11.20 16.30 -12.11
CA THR A 56 -10.66 15.06 -11.57
C THR A 56 -9.35 14.73 -12.27
N THR A 57 -8.25 14.67 -11.51
CA THR A 57 -6.96 14.16 -11.98
C THR A 57 -6.82 12.70 -11.58
N VAL A 58 -6.45 11.84 -12.53
CA VAL A 58 -6.20 10.42 -12.27
C VAL A 58 -4.70 10.20 -12.12
N LEU A 59 -4.28 9.71 -10.97
CA LEU A 59 -2.90 9.27 -10.71
C LEU A 59 -2.88 7.74 -10.75
N GLU A 60 -2.28 7.16 -11.80
CA GLU A 60 -2.26 5.71 -12.04
C GLU A 60 -0.90 5.10 -11.78
N ASN A 61 -0.87 3.78 -11.59
CA ASN A 61 0.35 2.99 -11.43
C ASN A 61 1.22 3.43 -10.24
N ILE A 62 0.59 3.91 -9.17
CA ILE A 62 1.32 4.29 -7.96
C ILE A 62 1.66 3.05 -7.15
N SER A 63 2.88 2.97 -6.65
CA SER A 63 3.26 1.86 -5.75
C SER A 63 2.39 1.87 -4.48
N ASN A 64 1.90 0.69 -4.09
CA ASN A 64 1.21 0.43 -2.81
C ASN A 64 2.20 0.21 -1.66
N TYR A 65 3.38 0.81 -1.78
CA TYR A 65 4.44 0.69 -0.82
C TYR A 65 5.40 1.88 -0.96
N ASN A 66 5.80 2.42 0.17
CA ASN A 66 6.92 3.34 0.32
C ASN A 66 6.91 4.58 -0.59
N THR A 67 5.72 5.07 -0.93
CA THR A 67 5.54 6.23 -1.80
C THR A 67 4.78 7.31 -1.04
N ASN A 68 5.34 8.51 -1.00
CA ASN A 68 4.65 9.71 -0.57
C ASN A 68 4.21 10.48 -1.81
N ILE A 69 2.90 10.77 -1.89
CA ILE A 69 2.34 11.62 -2.93
C ILE A 69 2.25 13.02 -2.35
N HIS A 70 2.85 13.98 -3.05
CA HIS A 70 2.74 15.40 -2.73
C HIS A 70 1.88 16.08 -3.79
N LEU A 71 0.93 16.91 -3.34
CA LEU A 71 -0.01 17.67 -4.17
C LEU A 71 0.06 19.14 -3.76
N ARG A 72 0.15 20.03 -4.76
CA ARG A 72 -0.02 21.47 -4.53
C ARG A 72 -0.94 22.07 -5.59
N LEU A 73 -1.85 22.93 -5.15
CA LEU A 73 -2.70 23.71 -6.04
C LEU A 73 -2.07 25.09 -6.19
N THR A 74 -1.62 25.43 -7.39
CA THR A 74 -1.01 26.73 -7.69
C THR A 74 -1.88 27.56 -8.61
N ALA A 75 -1.81 28.88 -8.46
CA ALA A 75 -2.51 29.84 -9.31
C ALA A 75 -1.58 30.98 -9.75
N TYR A 76 -1.68 31.37 -11.01
CA TYR A 76 -1.06 32.56 -11.56
C TYR A 76 -2.08 33.67 -11.58
N LEU A 77 -1.78 34.78 -10.91
CA LEU A 77 -2.63 35.96 -10.90
C LEU A 77 -2.36 36.84 -12.12
N ILE A 78 -3.39 37.51 -12.61
CA ILE A 78 -3.29 38.39 -13.79
C ILE A 78 -2.23 39.47 -13.55
N GLY A 79 -1.21 39.48 -14.41
CA GLY A 79 -0.13 40.47 -14.36
C GLY A 79 0.97 40.16 -13.34
N GLU A 80 0.93 38.99 -12.71
CA GLU A 80 1.98 38.50 -11.83
C GLU A 80 2.78 37.37 -12.48
N ALA A 81 4.11 37.40 -12.32
CA ALA A 81 5.00 36.39 -12.89
C ALA A 81 5.20 35.17 -11.98
N THR A 82 4.88 35.30 -10.70
CA THR A 82 5.09 34.27 -9.68
C THR A 82 3.80 33.53 -9.38
N PRO A 83 3.81 32.18 -9.37
CA PRO A 83 2.65 31.42 -8.93
C PRO A 83 2.44 31.58 -7.41
N HIS A 84 1.19 31.45 -7.00
CA HIS A 84 0.79 31.39 -5.60
C HIS A 84 0.29 30.00 -5.28
N ILE A 85 0.78 29.41 -4.18
CA ILE A 85 0.25 28.16 -3.65
C ILE A 85 -1.05 28.47 -2.91
N LEU A 86 -2.16 27.91 -3.40
CA LEU A 86 -3.48 28.04 -2.80
C LEU A 86 -3.72 26.97 -1.72
N ASP A 87 -3.21 25.76 -1.94
CA ASP A 87 -3.34 24.63 -1.01
C ASP A 87 -2.23 23.61 -1.25
N GLU A 88 -1.90 22.84 -0.22
CA GLU A 88 -0.86 21.81 -0.25
C GLU A 88 -1.26 20.61 0.62
N TYR A 89 -1.08 19.41 0.08
CA TYR A 89 -1.40 18.18 0.78
C TYR A 89 -0.41 17.07 0.43
N ALA A 90 0.01 16.31 1.43
CA ALA A 90 0.88 15.16 1.24
C ALA A 90 0.34 13.97 2.03
N PHE A 91 0.46 12.78 1.44
CA PHE A 91 0.06 11.53 2.07
C PHE A 91 0.88 10.34 1.58
N SER A 92 1.07 9.37 2.47
CA SER A 92 1.77 8.12 2.17
C SER A 92 0.81 7.10 1.59
N THR A 93 1.27 6.29 0.64
CA THR A 93 0.51 5.16 0.14
C THR A 93 0.36 4.10 1.23
N PRO A 94 -0.81 3.46 1.34
CA PRO A 94 -0.99 2.38 2.30
C PRO A 94 -0.12 1.19 1.89
N PHE A 95 0.51 0.53 2.86
CA PHE A 95 1.15 -0.75 2.63
C PHE A 95 0.09 -1.83 2.37
N CYS A 96 0.19 -2.49 1.22
CA CYS A 96 -0.59 -3.69 0.91
C CYS A 96 0.35 -4.83 0.49
N PHE A 97 0.09 -6.04 0.98
CA PHE A 97 0.70 -7.27 0.48
C PHE A 97 -0.42 -8.27 0.12
N PHE A 98 -0.11 -9.22 -0.75
CA PHE A 98 -1.04 -10.30 -1.08
C PHE A 98 -0.63 -11.57 -0.35
N GLY A 99 -1.57 -12.18 0.36
CA GLY A 99 -1.35 -13.44 1.04
C GLY A 99 -2.49 -14.41 0.73
N SER A 100 -2.14 -15.65 0.41
CA SER A 100 -3.07 -16.72 0.07
C SER A 100 -2.78 -17.98 0.87
N LEU A 101 -3.84 -18.64 1.34
CA LEU A 101 -3.78 -19.92 2.03
C LEU A 101 -4.56 -20.96 1.21
N TYR A 102 -3.87 -21.97 0.71
CA TYR A 102 -4.48 -23.06 -0.04
C TYR A 102 -4.45 -24.34 0.78
N VAL A 103 -5.53 -25.12 0.74
CA VAL A 103 -5.52 -26.49 1.25
C VAL A 103 -4.98 -27.39 0.16
N GLN A 104 -3.79 -27.96 0.36
CA GLN A 104 -3.20 -28.90 -0.59
C GLN A 104 -3.72 -30.33 -0.38
N ASN A 105 -3.82 -30.76 0.89
CA ASN A 105 -4.20 -32.12 1.22
C ASN A 105 -4.91 -32.18 2.59
N VAL A 106 -5.83 -33.11 2.75
CA VAL A 106 -6.54 -33.38 4.01
C VAL A 106 -6.53 -34.88 4.25
N GLY A 107 -5.94 -35.29 5.38
CA GLY A 107 -5.99 -36.65 5.87
C GLY A 107 -7.00 -36.83 7.01
N MET A 108 -7.01 -38.02 7.59
CA MET A 108 -7.90 -38.32 8.73
C MET A 108 -7.63 -37.43 9.95
N GLU A 109 -6.37 -37.11 10.23
CA GLU A 109 -5.95 -36.35 11.42
C GLU A 109 -4.99 -35.21 11.07
N TYR A 110 -4.92 -34.81 9.80
CA TYR A 110 -4.03 -33.73 9.39
C TYR A 110 -4.59 -32.91 8.22
N ALA A 111 -4.10 -31.69 8.08
CA ALA A 111 -4.26 -30.87 6.89
C ALA A 111 -2.89 -30.31 6.48
N LEU A 112 -2.62 -30.28 5.18
CA LEU A 112 -1.45 -29.65 4.59
C LEU A 112 -1.91 -28.40 3.85
N PHE A 113 -1.28 -27.28 4.20
CA PHE A 113 -1.55 -25.98 3.61
C PHE A 113 -0.35 -25.50 2.81
N LEU A 114 -0.62 -24.81 1.70
CA LEU A 114 0.36 -23.99 1.01
C LEU A 114 0.07 -22.52 1.32
N VAL A 115 1.08 -21.82 1.83
CA VAL A 115 1.03 -20.39 2.09
C VAL A 115 1.83 -19.68 1.00
N TYR A 116 1.17 -18.79 0.28
CA TYR A 116 1.80 -17.94 -0.70
C TYR A 116 1.69 -16.49 -0.24
N VAL A 117 2.79 -15.76 -0.25
CA VAL A 117 2.79 -14.33 0.05
C VAL A 117 3.63 -13.59 -0.97
N GLU A 118 3.09 -12.49 -1.46
CA GLU A 118 3.78 -11.55 -2.34
C GLU A 118 3.90 -10.22 -1.60
N ASN A 119 5.13 -9.90 -1.20
CA ASN A 119 5.50 -8.64 -0.58
C ASN A 119 6.81 -8.09 -1.17
N PRO A 120 7.03 -6.77 -1.11
CA PRO A 120 8.33 -6.18 -1.38
C PRO A 120 9.45 -6.84 -0.55
N ASN A 121 10.62 -7.02 -1.17
CA ASN A 121 11.75 -7.77 -0.61
C ASN A 121 12.36 -7.13 0.65
N ASP A 122 12.13 -5.84 0.84
CA ASP A 122 12.64 -5.03 1.94
C ASP A 122 11.68 -5.01 3.15
N ILE A 123 10.55 -5.71 3.07
CA ILE A 123 9.59 -5.82 4.16
C ILE A 123 9.73 -7.15 4.88
N ALA A 124 9.99 -7.08 6.18
CA ALA A 124 9.92 -8.22 7.08
C ALA A 124 8.47 -8.46 7.53
N MET A 125 7.98 -9.69 7.38
CA MET A 125 6.71 -10.12 7.93
C MET A 125 6.86 -11.46 8.63
N GLU A 126 6.15 -11.61 9.74
CA GLU A 126 5.92 -12.91 10.34
C GLU A 126 4.54 -13.43 9.96
N LEU A 127 4.46 -14.73 9.73
CA LEU A 127 3.29 -15.40 9.19
C LEU A 127 2.93 -16.61 10.06
N TRP A 128 1.63 -16.87 10.21
CA TRP A 128 1.11 -18.05 10.90
C TRP A 128 -0.11 -18.62 10.18
N VAL A 129 -0.23 -19.95 10.22
CA VAL A 129 -1.49 -20.64 9.93
C VAL A 129 -2.18 -20.93 11.26
N ASP A 130 -3.27 -20.20 11.49
CA ASP A 130 -4.14 -20.38 12.64
C ASP A 130 -5.25 -21.38 12.27
N VAL A 131 -5.43 -22.44 13.06
CA VAL A 131 -6.48 -23.45 12.86
C VAL A 131 -7.45 -23.43 14.03
N TYR A 132 -8.73 -23.50 13.71
CA TYR A 132 -9.84 -23.36 14.65
C TYR A 132 -10.77 -24.56 14.61
N PHE A 133 -11.32 -24.89 15.77
CA PHE A 133 -12.43 -25.82 15.93
C PHE A 133 -13.54 -25.13 16.72
N GLN A 134 -14.76 -25.07 16.16
CA GLN A 134 -15.90 -24.38 16.78
C GLN A 134 -15.55 -22.95 17.24
N SER A 135 -14.86 -22.19 16.37
CA SER A 135 -14.39 -20.82 16.62
C SER A 135 -13.32 -20.66 17.71
N ASN A 136 -12.83 -21.75 18.32
CA ASN A 136 -11.70 -21.72 19.24
C ASN A 136 -10.41 -22.01 18.49
N LEU A 137 -9.38 -21.18 18.69
CA LEU A 137 -8.05 -21.43 18.16
C LEU A 137 -7.48 -22.68 18.83
N ILE A 138 -7.18 -23.72 18.04
CA ILE A 138 -6.60 -24.97 18.54
C ILE A 138 -5.08 -25.01 18.35
N THR A 139 -4.57 -24.39 17.29
CA THR A 139 -3.13 -24.28 17.02
C THR A 139 -2.83 -23.11 16.10
N SER A 140 -1.61 -22.59 16.20
CA SER A 140 -1.05 -21.52 15.38
C SER A 140 0.39 -21.92 15.04
N LEU A 141 0.65 -22.26 13.78
CA LEU A 141 1.97 -22.70 13.34
C LEU A 141 2.67 -21.59 12.56
N PRO A 142 3.93 -21.25 12.87
CA PRO A 142 4.67 -20.25 12.12
C PRO A 142 4.92 -20.76 10.68
N VAL A 143 4.93 -19.83 9.74
CA VAL A 143 5.29 -20.09 8.35
C VAL A 143 6.70 -19.55 8.12
N THR A 144 7.59 -20.42 7.65
CA THR A 144 8.93 -20.02 7.22
C THR A 144 8.96 -20.08 5.69
N ILE A 145 9.13 -18.93 5.05
CA ILE A 145 9.41 -18.85 3.62
C ILE A 145 10.92 -18.87 3.49
N ASP A 146 11.47 -19.91 2.87
CA ASP A 146 12.91 -20.02 2.63
C ASP A 146 13.29 -19.07 1.48
N GLU A 147 14.31 -18.25 1.69
CA GLU A 147 14.79 -17.26 0.71
C GLU A 147 15.32 -17.91 -0.57
N GLU A 148 15.73 -19.19 -0.52
CA GLU A 148 16.14 -19.96 -1.70
C GLU A 148 14.97 -20.54 -2.49
N SER A 149 13.80 -20.66 -1.86
CA SER A 149 12.56 -21.01 -2.54
C SER A 149 12.07 -19.74 -3.20
N SER A 150 12.02 -19.70 -4.53
CA SER A 150 11.49 -18.53 -5.23
C SER A 150 10.13 -18.13 -4.61
N HIS A 151 9.86 -16.83 -4.49
CA HIS A 151 8.57 -16.29 -4.01
C HIS A 151 7.33 -16.90 -4.70
N TYR A 152 7.52 -17.70 -5.75
CA TYR A 152 6.50 -18.41 -6.51
C TYR A 152 6.12 -19.81 -5.97
N GLU A 153 6.96 -20.47 -5.18
CA GLU A 153 6.71 -21.86 -4.76
C GLU A 153 5.83 -21.95 -3.50
N GLY A 154 5.84 -20.90 -2.66
CA GLY A 154 5.10 -20.86 -1.39
C GLY A 154 5.71 -21.76 -0.32
N ALA A 155 5.21 -21.64 0.91
CA ALA A 155 5.66 -22.42 2.07
C ALA A 155 4.60 -23.44 2.48
N GLU A 156 5.01 -24.69 2.66
CA GLU A 156 4.12 -25.75 3.11
C GLU A 156 4.04 -25.81 4.64
N VAL A 157 2.82 -25.88 5.16
CA VAL A 157 2.53 -25.96 6.60
C VAL A 157 1.61 -27.14 6.86
N ARG A 158 2.12 -28.12 7.59
CA ARG A 158 1.36 -29.30 8.00
C ARG A 158 0.82 -29.12 9.41
N VAL A 159 -0.48 -29.34 9.58
CA VAL A 159 -1.15 -29.36 10.87
C VAL A 159 -1.61 -30.78 11.16
N ASP A 160 -1.05 -31.39 12.20
CA ASP A 160 -1.40 -32.74 12.65
C ASP A 160 -2.36 -32.72 13.86
N HIS A 161 -2.83 -33.90 14.25
CA HIS A 161 -3.73 -34.12 15.40
C HIS A 161 -5.09 -33.41 15.29
N LEU A 162 -5.59 -33.23 14.07
CA LEU A 162 -6.94 -32.74 13.84
C LEU A 162 -7.98 -33.82 14.18
N MET A 163 -9.12 -33.41 14.71
CA MET A 163 -10.21 -34.35 15.01
C MET A 163 -10.82 -34.90 13.72
N PRO A 164 -10.85 -36.24 13.50
CA PRO A 164 -11.44 -36.82 12.31
C PRO A 164 -12.92 -36.49 12.14
N ASN A 165 -13.35 -36.32 10.89
CA ASN A 165 -14.75 -36.06 10.52
C ASN A 165 -15.39 -34.85 11.22
N ALA A 166 -14.57 -33.90 11.67
CA ALA A 166 -15.01 -32.69 12.34
C ALA A 166 -14.63 -31.45 11.50
N PRO A 167 -15.55 -30.47 11.34
CA PRO A 167 -15.24 -29.28 10.56
C PRO A 167 -14.25 -28.38 11.33
N HIS A 168 -13.17 -28.03 10.64
CA HIS A 168 -12.18 -27.04 11.09
C HIS A 168 -12.17 -25.87 10.11
N SER A 169 -11.73 -24.71 10.58
CA SER A 169 -11.43 -23.55 9.72
C SER A 169 -9.98 -23.15 9.92
N ALA A 170 -9.36 -22.60 8.88
CA ALA A 170 -8.00 -22.08 8.95
C ALA A 170 -7.96 -20.65 8.43
N SER A 171 -7.05 -19.84 8.98
CA SER A 171 -6.76 -18.49 8.49
C SER A 171 -5.26 -18.25 8.46
N LEU A 172 -4.81 -17.54 7.43
CA LEU A 172 -3.47 -16.98 7.39
C LEU A 172 -3.48 -15.66 8.18
N ARG A 173 -2.60 -15.55 9.15
CA ARG A 173 -2.35 -14.33 9.90
C ARG A 173 -0.96 -13.82 9.58
N ALA A 174 -0.84 -12.51 9.37
CA ALA A 174 0.41 -11.85 9.11
C ALA A 174 0.63 -10.71 10.13
N ARG A 175 1.89 -10.48 10.48
CA ARG A 175 2.33 -9.34 11.29
C ARG A 175 3.46 -8.64 10.53
N TYR A 176 3.22 -7.38 10.18
CA TYR A 176 4.27 -6.49 9.70
C TYR A 176 5.28 -6.24 10.81
N ILE A 177 6.57 -6.33 10.49
CA ILE A 177 7.66 -5.95 11.37
C ILE A 177 8.23 -4.64 10.84
N ASP A 178 8.10 -3.59 11.64
CA ASP A 178 8.73 -2.31 11.36
C ASP A 178 10.26 -2.47 11.49
N PRO A 179 11.04 -2.18 10.44
CA PRO A 179 12.50 -2.29 10.50
C PRO A 179 13.13 -1.30 11.49
N ALA A 180 12.40 -0.29 11.97
CA ALA A 180 12.87 0.71 12.93
C ALA A 180 12.64 0.32 14.41
N THR A 181 11.97 -0.80 14.71
CA THR A 181 11.77 -1.32 16.08
C THR A 181 12.67 -2.50 16.40
#